data_AF-A0A2E2I7S8-F1
#
_entry.id   AF-A0A2E2I7S8-F1
#
_cell.length_a   1.000
_cell.length_b   1.000
_cell.length_c   1.000
_cell.angle_alpha   90.00
_cell.angle_beta   90.00
_cell.angle_gamma   90.00
#
_symmetry.space_group_name_H-M   'P 1'
#
loop_
_entity.id
_entity.type
_entity.pdbx_description
1 polymer ?
#
loop_
_entity_poly.entity_id
_entity_poly.type
_entity_poly.pdbx_seq_one_letter_code
_entity_poly.pdbx_strand_id
1 'polypeptide(L)'
;MLRKRELTYEVSTSPIENIKAMRNLVSENGWEMRRHEGSRLVDRFAIIMPMTQSARTLGIEVLDGPLQGLELHSWAETKGSSGAINMAAWTIPGGQENTEAMDLIRSWAISLPRCPWKWTFGERSKIGYLLPVWRRSRRAFRKLGLKTWNPSESEQP
;
A
#
# COMPACT_ATOMS: atom_id res chain seq x y z
N MET A 1 0.33 -3.47 -24.62
CA MET A 1 0.69 -2.90 -23.30
C MET A 1 1.13 -4.03 -22.38
N LEU A 2 2.42 -4.11 -22.05
CA LEU A 2 2.89 -5.04 -21.02
C LEU A 2 2.27 -4.58 -19.69
N ARG A 3 1.44 -5.44 -19.09
CA ARG A 3 0.86 -5.20 -17.77
C ARG A 3 2.02 -5.22 -16.78
N LYS A 4 2.54 -4.04 -16.39
CA LYS A 4 3.49 -3.91 -15.27
C LYS A 4 2.92 -4.75 -14.13
N ARG A 5 3.66 -5.77 -13.67
CA ARG A 5 3.21 -6.67 -12.60
C ARG A 5 3.24 -5.90 -11.29
N GLU A 6 2.13 -5.23 -11.00
CA GLU A 6 1.92 -4.46 -9.79
C GLU A 6 1.69 -5.40 -8.60
N LEU A 7 2.45 -5.21 -7.52
CA LEU A 7 2.25 -5.91 -6.24
C LEU A 7 1.36 -5.04 -5.35
N THR A 8 0.13 -5.48 -5.10
CA THR A 8 -0.86 -4.69 -4.36
C THR A 8 -1.15 -5.26 -2.97
N TYR A 9 -1.12 -4.38 -1.98
CA TYR A 9 -1.51 -4.65 -0.60
C TYR A 9 -2.79 -3.90 -0.24
N GLU A 10 -3.72 -4.62 0.39
CA GLU A 10 -4.86 -4.03 1.09
C GLU A 10 -4.37 -3.61 2.47
N VAL A 11 -4.48 -2.32 2.79
CA VAL A 11 -3.91 -1.73 4.01
C VAL A 11 -4.94 -0.91 4.79
N SER A 12 -4.70 -0.82 6.09
CA SER A 12 -5.53 -0.08 7.02
C SER A 12 -5.16 1.40 7.07
N THR A 13 -3.91 1.74 6.77
CA THR A 13 -3.37 3.11 6.69
C THR A 13 -3.86 3.86 5.46
N SER A 14 -4.06 5.16 5.60
CA SER A 14 -4.53 6.06 4.55
C SER A 14 -3.48 6.25 3.44
N PRO A 15 -3.90 6.66 2.23
CA PRO A 15 -2.97 6.95 1.15
C PRO A 15 -1.90 7.99 1.50
N ILE A 16 -2.25 8.99 2.32
CA ILE A 16 -1.32 10.02 2.76
C ILE A 16 -0.24 9.42 3.67
N GLU A 17 -0.63 8.57 4.63
CA GLU A 17 0.33 7.88 5.52
C GLU A 17 1.26 6.96 4.72
N ASN A 18 0.73 6.20 3.77
CA ASN A 18 1.51 5.30 2.92
C ASN A 18 2.59 6.04 2.13
N ILE A 19 2.21 7.15 1.51
CA ILE A 19 3.10 8.00 0.71
C ILE A 19 4.09 8.75 1.60
N LYS A 20 3.67 9.19 2.80
CA LYS A 20 4.57 9.83 3.77
C LYS A 20 5.66 8.86 4.25
N ALA A 21 5.30 7.62 4.59
CA ALA A 21 6.26 6.60 5.02
C ALA A 21 7.29 6.30 3.93
N MET A 22 6.85 6.09 2.69
CA MET A 22 7.76 5.87 1.56
C MET A 22 8.69 7.07 1.32
N ARG A 23 8.15 8.29 1.38
CA ARG A 23 8.93 9.52 1.24
C ARG A 23 10.06 9.61 2.26
N ASN A 24 9.77 9.28 3.52
CA ASN A 24 10.76 9.33 4.59
C ASN A 24 11.90 8.36 4.31
N LEU A 25 11.58 7.09 3.98
CA LEU A 25 12.59 6.09 3.64
C LEU A 25 13.46 6.47 2.45
N VAL A 26 12.85 6.99 1.38
CA VAL A 26 13.61 7.44 0.20
C VAL A 26 14.53 8.61 0.55
N SER A 27 14.05 9.56 1.37
CA SER A 27 14.85 10.70 1.83
C SER A 27 15.98 10.28 2.77
N GLU A 28 15.74 9.31 3.66
CA GLU A 28 16.73 8.74 4.58
C GLU A 28 17.86 8.01 3.84
N ASN A 29 17.55 7.40 2.69
CA ASN A 29 18.55 6.80 1.79
C ASN A 29 19.23 7.81 0.85
N GLY A 30 18.85 9.09 0.91
CA GLY A 30 19.43 10.15 0.07
C GLY A 30 19.06 10.07 -1.41
N TRP A 31 17.96 9.40 -1.76
CA TRP A 31 17.51 9.24 -3.14
C TRP A 31 16.55 10.36 -3.58
N GLU A 32 16.63 10.73 -4.85
CA GLU A 32 15.69 11.60 -5.53
C GLU A 32 14.37 10.88 -5.84
N MET A 33 13.28 11.65 -5.80
CA MET A 33 11.94 11.13 -6.05
C MET A 33 11.04 12.11 -6.78
N ARG A 34 10.11 11.55 -7.55
CA ARG A 34 9.03 12.29 -8.22
C ARG A 34 7.70 11.95 -7.57
N ARG A 35 6.88 12.97 -7.32
CA ARG A 35 5.48 12.77 -6.93
C ARG A 35 4.61 12.75 -8.18
N HIS A 36 3.66 11.83 -8.21
CA HIS A 36 2.65 11.75 -9.25
C HIS A 36 1.26 11.85 -8.59
N GLU A 37 0.40 12.69 -9.13
CA GLU A 37 -1.03 12.67 -8.79
C GLU A 37 -1.79 12.12 -9.99
N GLY A 38 -2.65 11.13 -9.75
CA GLY A 38 -3.43 10.48 -10.80
C GLY A 38 -4.84 10.13 -10.36
N SER A 39 -5.63 9.59 -11.27
CA SER A 39 -6.97 9.05 -10.98
C SER A 39 -7.07 7.61 -11.48
N ARG A 40 -7.44 6.67 -10.61
CA ARG A 40 -7.67 5.26 -10.97
C ARG A 40 -9.16 4.95 -10.90
N LEU A 41 -9.70 4.28 -11.92
CA LEU A 41 -11.07 3.78 -11.87
C LEU A 41 -11.15 2.67 -10.81
N VAL A 42 -12.11 2.79 -9.89
CA VAL A 42 -12.41 1.81 -8.84
C VAL A 42 -13.88 1.45 -8.89
N ASP A 43 -14.19 0.17 -8.64
CA ASP A 43 -15.56 -0.28 -8.58
C ASP A 43 -16.14 -0.07 -7.18
N ARG A 44 -17.32 0.55 -7.11
CA ARG A 44 -18.13 0.72 -5.90
C ARG A 44 -19.36 -0.17 -5.99
N PHE A 45 -19.70 -0.86 -4.90
CA PHE A 45 -20.94 -1.65 -4.82
C PHE A 45 -21.93 -0.96 -3.89
N ALA A 46 -23.07 -0.51 -4.44
CA ALA A 46 -24.23 -0.10 -3.67
C ALA A 46 -25.34 -1.15 -3.85
N ILE A 47 -25.49 -1.98 -2.82
CA ILE A 47 -26.51 -3.03 -2.62
C ILE A 47 -26.58 -4.12 -3.73
N ILE A 48 -26.63 -3.85 -5.04
CA ILE A 48 -26.52 -4.86 -6.13
C ILE A 48 -25.81 -4.32 -7.41
N MET A 49 -25.61 -3.01 -7.60
CA MET A 49 -24.99 -2.47 -8.84
C MET A 49 -23.52 -2.05 -8.68
N PRO A 50 -22.63 -2.41 -9.64
CA PRO A 50 -21.30 -1.81 -9.74
C PRO A 50 -21.40 -0.39 -10.29
N MET A 51 -20.85 0.58 -9.56
CA MET A 51 -20.64 1.95 -10.02
C MET A 51 -19.13 2.18 -10.15
N THR A 52 -18.64 2.36 -11.38
CA THR A 52 -17.25 2.75 -11.60
C THR A 52 -17.10 4.22 -11.21
N GLN A 53 -16.23 4.51 -10.24
CA GLN A 53 -15.91 5.86 -9.80
C GLN A 53 -14.39 6.06 -9.87
N SER A 54 -13.93 7.27 -10.17
CA SER A 54 -12.50 7.59 -10.07
C SER A 54 -12.09 7.78 -8.60
N ALA A 55 -11.09 7.03 -8.14
CA ALA A 55 -10.39 7.30 -6.89
C ALA A 55 -9.15 8.17 -7.19
N ARG A 56 -8.94 9.22 -6.38
CA ARG A 56 -7.68 9.98 -6.40
C ARG A 56 -6.56 9.05 -5.92
N THR A 57 -5.53 8.94 -6.75
CA THR A 57 -4.33 8.14 -6.49
C THR A 57 -3.16 9.06 -6.20
N LEU A 58 -2.48 8.83 -5.10
CA LEU A 58 -1.22 9.47 -4.75
C LEU A 58 -0.07 8.54 -5.12
N GLY A 59 0.92 9.04 -5.85
CA GLY A 59 2.06 8.28 -6.35
C GLY A 59 3.40 8.89 -5.95
N ILE A 60 4.39 8.04 -5.70
CA ILE A 60 5.81 8.39 -5.62
C ILE A 60 6.60 7.42 -6.50
N GLU A 61 7.57 7.94 -7.23
CA GLU A 61 8.54 7.20 -8.04
C GLU A 61 9.96 7.56 -7.58
N VAL A 62 10.82 6.56 -7.43
CA VAL A 62 12.26 6.73 -7.13
C VAL A 62 13.01 6.99 -8.44
N LEU A 63 13.77 8.08 -8.51
CA LEU A 63 14.41 8.55 -9.75
C LEU A 63 15.86 8.13 -9.90
N ASP A 64 16.55 7.82 -8.80
CA ASP A 64 17.96 7.45 -8.77
C ASP A 64 18.22 6.35 -7.71
N GLY A 65 19.49 5.96 -7.57
CA GLY A 65 19.87 4.88 -6.66
C GLY A 65 19.56 3.47 -7.20
N PRO A 66 19.79 2.43 -6.38
CA PRO A 66 19.66 1.03 -6.81
C PRO A 66 18.21 0.61 -7.12
N LEU A 67 17.23 1.36 -6.62
CA LEU A 67 15.81 1.11 -6.80
C LEU A 67 15.15 2.08 -7.79
N GLN A 68 15.92 2.68 -8.70
CA GLN A 68 15.41 3.54 -9.76
C GLN A 68 14.24 2.88 -10.51
N GLY A 69 13.13 3.59 -10.66
CA GLY A 69 11.90 3.10 -11.28
C GLY A 69 10.98 2.31 -10.34
N LEU A 70 11.31 2.21 -9.04
CA LEU A 70 10.37 1.76 -8.02
C LEU A 70 9.28 2.81 -7.82
N GLU A 71 8.03 2.39 -7.94
CA GLU A 71 6.87 3.26 -7.74
C GLU A 71 5.97 2.72 -6.63
N LEU A 72 5.43 3.63 -5.80
CA LEU A 72 4.33 3.37 -4.89
C LEU A 72 3.13 4.23 -5.28
N HIS A 73 2.00 3.59 -5.53
CA HIS A 73 0.70 4.23 -5.70
C HIS A 73 -0.24 3.84 -4.57
N SER A 74 -0.95 4.81 -4.00
CA SER A 74 -1.94 4.56 -2.94
C SER A 74 -3.24 5.32 -3.17
N TRP A 75 -4.36 4.64 -2.92
CA TRP A 75 -5.71 5.17 -3.08
C TRP A 75 -6.69 4.50 -2.11
N ALA A 76 -7.88 5.07 -1.98
CA ALA A 76 -8.98 4.50 -1.21
C ALA A 76 -9.97 3.81 -2.17
N GLU A 77 -10.09 2.48 -2.07
CA GLU A 77 -11.05 1.66 -2.81
C GLU A 77 -12.32 1.48 -1.95
N THR A 78 -13.45 2.03 -2.37
CA THR A 78 -14.67 1.93 -1.56
C THR A 78 -15.46 0.68 -1.90
N LYS A 79 -15.47 -0.31 -0.99
CA LYS A 79 -16.33 -1.50 -1.08
C LYS A 79 -17.46 -1.40 -0.06
N GLY A 80 -18.52 -0.64 -0.36
CA GLY A 80 -19.72 -0.53 0.48
C GLY A 80 -20.25 0.90 0.68
N SER A 81 -21.24 1.06 1.57
CA SER A 81 -22.02 2.29 1.76
C SER A 81 -21.40 3.36 2.67
N SER A 82 -20.36 3.05 3.47
CA SER A 82 -19.81 4.04 4.44
C SER A 82 -18.31 3.93 4.78
N GLY A 83 -17.56 2.96 4.25
CA GLY A 83 -16.14 2.78 4.55
C GLY A 83 -15.30 2.43 3.32
N ALA A 84 -14.00 2.79 3.34
CA ALA A 84 -13.06 2.50 2.25
C ALA A 84 -11.94 1.55 2.71
N ILE A 85 -11.49 0.69 1.80
CA ILE A 85 -10.29 -0.14 1.93
C ILE A 85 -9.17 0.64 1.25
N ASN A 86 -8.09 0.92 1.97
CA ASN A 86 -6.95 1.59 1.36
C ASN A 86 -6.06 0.57 0.66
N MET A 87 -5.47 0.98 -0.45
CA MET A 87 -4.63 0.15 -1.30
C MET A 87 -3.25 0.79 -1.38
N ALA A 88 -2.20 -0.04 -1.35
CA ALA A 88 -0.82 0.36 -1.61
C ALA A 88 -0.25 -0.58 -2.67
N ALA A 89 0.10 -0.03 -3.83
CA ALA A 89 0.45 -0.81 -4.99
C ALA A 89 1.85 -0.41 -5.49
N TRP A 90 2.66 -1.43 -5.71
CA TRP A 90 4.09 -1.30 -5.97
C TRP A 90 4.41 -1.74 -7.39
N THR A 91 5.07 -0.87 -8.15
CA THR A 91 5.74 -1.23 -9.39
C THR A 91 7.19 -1.49 -9.06
N ILE A 92 7.64 -2.75 -9.09
CA ILE A 92 9.00 -3.13 -8.69
C ILE A 92 9.89 -3.29 -9.94
N PRO A 93 11.01 -2.56 -10.06
CA PRO A 93 11.98 -2.77 -11.14
C PRO A 93 12.61 -4.16 -10.99
N GLY A 94 12.59 -4.96 -12.06
CA GLY A 94 13.02 -6.36 -12.01
C GLY A 94 12.01 -7.34 -11.37
N GLY A 95 10.87 -6.86 -10.88
CA GLY A 95 9.81 -7.69 -10.30
C GLY A 95 10.08 -8.11 -8.84
N GLN A 96 9.26 -9.02 -8.31
CA GLN A 96 9.30 -9.42 -6.89
C GLN A 96 10.57 -10.18 -6.47
N GLU A 97 11.40 -10.61 -7.42
CA GLU A 97 12.70 -11.25 -7.15
C GLU A 97 13.77 -10.24 -6.72
N ASN A 98 13.52 -8.93 -6.90
CA ASN A 98 14.40 -7.88 -6.42
C ASN A 98 14.32 -7.79 -4.89
N THR A 99 15.31 -8.39 -4.21
CA THR A 99 15.35 -8.48 -2.74
C THR A 99 15.45 -7.12 -2.07
N GLU A 100 16.25 -6.19 -2.60
CA GLU A 100 16.39 -4.83 -2.07
C GLU A 100 15.05 -4.08 -2.09
N ALA A 101 14.29 -4.20 -3.19
CA ALA A 101 12.96 -3.61 -3.27
C ALA A 101 12.01 -4.23 -2.24
N MET A 102 12.08 -5.56 -2.05
CA MET A 102 11.26 -6.24 -1.07
C MET A 102 11.64 -5.87 0.38
N ASP A 103 12.92 -5.63 0.66
CA ASP A 103 13.40 -5.13 1.95
C ASP A 103 12.95 -3.69 2.22
N LEU A 104 12.96 -2.82 1.21
CA LEU A 104 12.39 -1.48 1.32
C LEU A 104 10.88 -1.55 1.60
N ILE A 105 10.14 -2.43 0.92
CA ILE A 105 8.69 -2.60 1.15
C ILE A 105 8.42 -3.14 2.57
N ARG A 106 9.28 -4.01 3.11
CA ARG A 106 9.20 -4.44 4.52
C ARG A 106 9.41 -3.27 5.48
N SER A 107 10.47 -2.50 5.25
CA SER A 107 10.81 -1.31 6.04
C SER A 107 9.68 -0.29 6.02
N TRP A 108 9.10 -0.06 4.84
CA TRP A 108 7.90 0.75 4.66
C TRP A 108 6.75 0.25 5.54
N ALA A 109 6.41 -1.05 5.47
CA ALA A 109 5.30 -1.60 6.22
C ALA A 109 5.48 -1.50 7.75
N ILE A 110 6.72 -1.55 8.23
CA ILE A 110 7.07 -1.40 9.66
C ILE A 110 7.00 0.07 10.09
N SER A 111 7.48 0.99 9.24
CA SER A 111 7.52 2.45 9.50
C SER A 111 6.14 3.13 9.56
N LEU A 112 5.08 2.45 9.12
CA LEU A 112 3.72 2.99 9.16
C LEU A 112 3.26 3.27 10.59
N PRO A 113 2.35 4.24 10.83
CA PRO A 113 1.94 4.65 12.18
C PRO A 113 1.20 3.56 12.97
N ARG A 114 0.80 2.47 12.30
CA ARG A 114 0.16 1.30 12.89
C ARG A 114 0.34 0.10 11.96
N CYS A 115 0.06 -1.10 12.49
CA CYS A 115 0.10 -2.34 11.71
C CYS A 115 -0.84 -2.30 10.48
N PRO A 116 -0.32 -2.36 9.24
CA PRO A 116 -1.12 -2.11 8.03
C PRO A 116 -2.12 -3.22 7.69
N TRP A 117 -1.95 -4.44 8.23
CA TRP A 117 -2.90 -5.55 8.04
C TRP A 117 -3.84 -5.77 9.23
N LYS A 118 -3.95 -4.79 10.14
CA LYS A 118 -4.90 -4.80 11.25
C LYS A 118 -5.85 -3.62 11.15
N TRP A 119 -7.13 -3.94 11.29
CA TRP A 119 -8.22 -2.97 11.39
C TRP A 119 -8.89 -3.11 12.75
N THR A 120 -9.33 -1.98 13.29
CA THR A 120 -10.14 -1.93 14.51
C THR A 120 -11.52 -2.54 14.26
N PHE A 121 -12.23 -2.90 15.32
CA PHE A 121 -13.61 -3.36 15.23
C PHE A 121 -14.51 -2.34 14.50
N GLY A 122 -14.38 -1.05 14.86
CA GLY A 122 -15.17 0.03 14.24
C GLY A 122 -14.91 0.17 12.73
N GLU A 123 -13.65 0.07 12.29
CA GLU A 123 -13.32 0.08 10.86
C GLU A 123 -13.93 -1.12 10.13
N ARG A 124 -13.80 -2.31 10.72
CA ARG A 124 -14.39 -3.53 10.14
C ARG A 124 -15.91 -3.43 10.06
N SER A 125 -16.57 -2.84 11.05
CA SER A 125 -18.01 -2.64 11.05
C SER A 125 -18.48 -1.63 10.00
N LYS A 126 -17.72 -0.54 9.76
CA LYS A 126 -18.05 0.47 8.74
C LYS A 126 -17.83 -0.03 7.30
N ILE A 127 -16.77 -0.81 7.07
CA ILE A 127 -16.41 -1.32 5.74
C ILE A 127 -17.24 -2.58 5.41
N GLY A 128 -17.42 -3.47 6.39
CA GLY A 128 -18.12 -4.74 6.23
C GLY A 128 -17.38 -5.86 6.96
N TYR A 129 -17.90 -6.27 8.12
CA TYR A 129 -17.15 -7.11 9.06
C TYR A 129 -16.73 -8.48 8.47
N LEU A 130 -17.52 -9.02 7.54
CA LEU A 130 -17.35 -10.33 6.92
C LEU A 130 -16.54 -10.31 5.60
N LEU A 131 -16.04 -9.14 5.17
CA LEU A 131 -15.25 -9.06 3.95
C LEU A 131 -13.96 -9.89 4.04
N PRO A 132 -13.51 -10.53 2.94
CA PRO A 132 -12.33 -11.39 2.94
C PRO A 132 -11.01 -10.60 3.06
N VAL A 133 -11.05 -9.27 2.85
CA VAL A 133 -9.91 -8.33 2.91
C VAL A 133 -9.05 -8.54 4.17
N TRP A 134 -9.65 -8.79 5.34
CA TRP A 134 -8.92 -8.98 6.60
C TRP A 134 -7.97 -10.19 6.57
N ARG A 135 -8.39 -11.26 5.89
CA ARG A 135 -7.60 -12.48 5.73
C ARG A 135 -6.61 -12.35 4.59
N ARG A 136 -7.02 -11.71 3.48
CA ARG A 136 -6.15 -11.49 2.31
C ARG A 136 -4.97 -10.59 2.63
N SER A 137 -5.21 -9.44 3.25
CA SER A 137 -4.16 -8.51 3.69
C SER A 137 -3.14 -9.21 4.58
N ARG A 138 -3.59 -9.87 5.66
CA ARG A 138 -2.70 -10.61 6.57
C ARG A 138 -1.89 -11.68 5.87
N ARG A 139 -2.50 -12.42 4.92
CA ARG A 139 -1.79 -13.43 4.13
C ARG A 139 -0.75 -12.79 3.21
N ALA A 140 -1.03 -11.64 2.60
CA ALA A 140 -0.10 -10.91 1.75
C ALA A 140 1.13 -10.43 2.53
N PHE A 141 0.94 -9.79 3.69
CA PHE A 141 2.05 -9.37 4.54
C PHE A 141 2.83 -10.55 5.14
N ARG A 142 2.17 -11.67 5.44
CA ARG A 142 2.87 -12.91 5.82
C ARG A 142 3.76 -13.45 4.70
N LYS A 143 3.34 -13.35 3.43
CA LYS A 143 4.18 -13.72 2.27
C LYS A 143 5.36 -12.78 2.09
N LEU A 144 5.21 -11.51 2.46
CA LEU A 144 6.30 -10.54 2.52
C LEU A 144 7.31 -10.88 3.63
N GLY A 145 6.99 -11.78 4.56
CA GLY A 145 7.85 -12.17 5.69
C GLY A 145 7.43 -11.54 7.03
N LEU A 146 6.42 -10.66 7.03
CA LEU A 146 5.97 -9.95 8.22
C LEU A 146 4.89 -10.76 8.96
N LYS A 147 5.29 -11.48 10.01
CA LYS A 147 4.36 -12.21 10.90
C LYS A 147 3.89 -11.33 12.06
N THR A 148 4.79 -10.54 12.61
CA THR A 148 4.59 -9.57 13.68
C THR A 148 4.76 -8.16 13.12
N TRP A 149 4.12 -7.18 13.77
CA TRP A 149 4.36 -5.78 13.48
C TRP A 149 5.00 -5.19 14.73
N ASN A 150 6.28 -4.87 14.62
CA ASN A 150 7.07 -4.33 15.71
C ASN A 150 7.74 -3.04 15.23
N PRO A 151 7.21 -1.86 15.59
CA PRO A 151 7.74 -0.59 15.10
C PRO A 151 9.17 -0.31 15.61
N SER A 152 9.68 -1.06 16.60
CA SER A 152 11.01 -0.88 17.18
C SER A 152 12.14 -1.63 16.43
N GLU A 153 11.84 -2.38 15.37
CA GLU A 153 12.87 -3.09 14.58
C GLU A 153 13.51 -2.23 13.48
N SER A 154 13.03 -1.00 13.27
CA SER A 154 13.61 -0.04 12.31
C SER A 154 14.75 0.83 12.89
N GLU A 155 15.13 0.62 14.16
CA GLU A 155 16.17 1.38 14.87
C GLU A 155 17.34 0.49 15.33
N GLN A 156 17.74 -0.51 14.54
CA GLN A 156 19.00 -1.22 14.81
C GLN A 156 20.08 -0.75 13.81
N PRO A 157 21.16 -0.11 14.31
CA PRO A 157 22.25 0.44 13.49
C PRO A 157 23.10 -0.64 12.81
#